data_AF-A0A958E8S6-F1
#
_entry.id   AF-A0A958E8S6-F1
#
_cell.length_a   1.000
_cell.length_b   1.000
_cell.length_c   1.000
_cell.angle_alpha   90.00
_cell.angle_beta   90.00
_cell.angle_gamma   90.00
#
_symmetry.space_group_name_H-M   'P 1'
#
loop_
_entity.id
_entity.type
_entity.pdbx_description
1 polymer ?
#
loop_
_entity_poly.entity_id
_entity_poly.type
_entity_poly.pdbx_seq_one_letter_code
_entity_poly.pdbx_strand_id
1 'polypeptide(L)' 'QTYREVASLLGIQEKEAVWWRNACLLYFQTFSKRPFPEGVEKANQTLDYYMGLEFPFAPH' A
#
# COMPACT_ATOMS: atom_id res chain seq x y z
N GLN A 1 -21.05 17.38 0.42
CA GLN A 1 -19.61 17.08 0.47
C GLN A 1 -18.85 18.28 -0.08
N THR A 2 -17.96 18.88 0.70
CA THR A 2 -17.20 20.06 0.28
C THR A 2 -15.89 19.67 -0.42
N TYR A 3 -15.32 20.55 -1.25
CA TYR A 3 -14.00 20.31 -1.87
C TYR A 3 -12.92 19.91 -0.85
N ARG A 4 -12.93 20.54 0.34
CA ARG A 4 -11.98 20.24 1.42
C ARG A 4 -12.15 18.84 2.00
N GLU A 5 -13.39 18.38 2.17
CA GLU A 5 -13.68 17.01 2.62
C GLU A 5 -13.19 15.99 1.59
N VAL A 6 -13.48 16.19 0.30
CA VAL A 6 -13.04 15.28 -0.77
C VAL A 6 -11.51 15.23 -0.85
N ALA A 7 -10.84 16.39 -0.82
CA ALA A 7 -9.38 16.45 -0.85
C ALA A 7 -8.73 15.73 0.33
N SER A 8 -9.31 15.85 1.54
CA SER A 8 -8.84 15.14 2.73
C SER A 8 -8.98 13.62 2.57
N LEU A 9 -10.15 13.16 2.12
CA LEU A 9 -10.42 11.73 1.89
C LEU A 9 -9.50 11.15 0.80
N LEU A 10 -9.28 11.87 -0.29
CA LEU A 10 -8.34 11.46 -1.34
C LEU A 10 -6.91 11.31 -0.80
N GLY A 11 -6.48 12.21 0.09
CA GLY A 11 -5.16 12.10 0.73
C GLY A 11 -5.04 10.90 1.66
N ILE A 12 -6.13 10.43 2.26
CA ILE A 12 -6.16 9.17 3.02
C ILE A 12 -6.11 7.99 2.06
N GLN A 13 -6.94 7.99 1.02
CA GLN A 13 -7.00 6.92 0.01
C GLN A 13 -5.65 6.73 -0.71
N GLU A 14 -4.94 7.81 -1.03
CA GLU A 14 -3.60 7.73 -1.62
C GLU A 14 -2.62 7.02 -0.69
N LYS A 15 -2.56 7.44 0.59
CA LYS A 15 -1.71 6.79 1.59
C LYS A 15 -2.05 5.32 1.74
N GLU A 16 -3.34 4.98 1.69
CA GLU A 16 -3.79 3.60 1.77
C GLU A 16 -3.39 2.78 0.54
N ALA A 17 -3.57 3.33 -0.65
CA ALA A 17 -3.17 2.71 -1.90
C ALA A 17 -1.66 2.43 -1.96
N VAL A 18 -0.82 3.30 -1.38
CA VAL A 18 0.63 3.08 -1.34
C VAL A 18 1.00 1.85 -0.54
N TRP A 19 0.46 1.67 0.67
CA TRP A 19 0.80 0.49 1.48
C TRP A 19 0.20 -0.79 0.87
N TRP A 20 -1.02 -0.73 0.32
CA TRP A 20 -1.63 -1.85 -0.42
C TRP A 20 -0.77 -2.29 -1.60
N ARG A 21 -0.34 -1.33 -2.43
CA ARG A 21 0.56 -1.57 -3.57
C ARG A 21 1.83 -2.26 -3.12
N ASN A 22 2.51 -1.72 -2.11
CA ASN A 22 3.79 -2.23 -1.65
C ASN A 22 3.65 -3.64 -1.03
N ALA A 23 2.61 -3.88 -0.23
CA ALA A 23 2.31 -5.17 0.36
C ALA A 23 2.08 -6.24 -0.72
N CYS A 24 1.22 -5.96 -1.71
CA CYS A 24 0.94 -6.87 -2.82
C CYS A 24 2.20 -7.15 -3.65
N LEU A 25 2.95 -6.11 -4.02
CA LEU A 25 4.17 -6.26 -4.81
C LEU A 25 5.20 -7.13 -4.09
N LEU A 26 5.46 -6.87 -2.81
CA LEU A 26 6.40 -7.66 -2.01
C LEU A 26 5.92 -9.10 -1.83
N TYR A 27 4.63 -9.31 -1.56
CA TYR A 27 4.04 -10.63 -1.42
C TYR A 27 4.23 -11.47 -2.69
N PHE A 28 3.83 -10.94 -3.85
CA PHE A 28 3.99 -11.66 -5.12
C PHE A 28 5.46 -11.80 -5.55
N GLN A 29 6.35 -10.90 -5.13
CA GLN A 29 7.78 -11.05 -5.35
C GLN A 29 8.33 -12.32 -4.67
N THR A 30 7.82 -12.70 -3.49
CA THR A 30 8.28 -13.91 -2.78
C THR A 30 8.07 -15.19 -3.61
N PHE A 31 6.97 -15.27 -4.36
CA PHE A 31 6.63 -16.43 -5.18
C PHE A 31 7.21 -16.34 -6.59
N SER A 32 7.15 -15.16 -7.22
CA SER A 32 7.63 -14.96 -8.59
C SER A 32 9.16 -14.96 -8.68
N LYS A 33 9.87 -14.60 -7.60
CA LYS A 33 11.33 -14.48 -7.51
C LYS A 33 11.93 -13.58 -8.60
N ARG A 34 11.17 -12.60 -9.07
CA ARG A 34 11.60 -11.64 -10.10
C ARG A 34 11.91 -10.28 -9.49
N PRO A 35 12.92 -9.56 -10.03
CA PRO A 35 13.10 -8.16 -9.71
C PRO A 35 11.91 -7.34 -10.22
N PHE A 36 11.65 -6.20 -9.58
CA PHE A 36 10.67 -5.26 -10.10
C PHE A 36 11.19 -4.59 -11.39
N PRO A 37 10.31 -4.29 -12.36
CA PRO A 37 10.66 -3.52 -13.54
C PRO A 37 11.21 -2.14 -13.21
N GLU A 38 11.98 -1.58 -14.12
CA GLU A 38 12.48 -0.20 -14.01
C GLU A 38 11.30 0.79 -14.01
N GLY A 39 11.33 1.76 -13.10
CA GLY A 39 10.24 2.73 -12.89
C GLY A 39 9.20 2.33 -11.85
N VAL A 40 9.20 1.07 -11.36
CA VAL A 40 8.41 0.71 -10.18
C VAL A 40 9.11 1.26 -8.93
N GLU A 41 8.40 2.09 -8.18
CA GLU A 41 8.87 2.57 -6.89
C GLU A 41 9.15 1.40 -5.95
N LYS A 42 10.31 1.43 -5.30
CA LYS A 42 10.66 0.42 -4.30
C LYS A 42 9.73 0.59 -3.11
N ALA A 43 9.33 -0.53 -2.52
CA ALA A 43 8.60 -0.51 -1.26
C ALA A 43 9.46 0.16 -0.18
N ASN A 44 8.83 1.02 0.61
CA ASN A 44 9.52 1.78 1.67
C ASN A 44 9.83 0.92 2.91
N GLN A 45 9.22 -0.26 3.02
CA GLN A 45 9.31 -1.17 4.16
C GLN A 45 9.35 -2.63 3.70
N THR A 46 9.58 -3.57 4.62
CA THR A 46 9.63 -5.02 4.35
C THR A 46 8.25 -5.67 4.28
N LEU A 47 8.16 -6.90 3.75
CA LEU A 47 6.89 -7.65 3.72
C LEU A 47 6.35 -7.89 5.14
N ASP A 48 7.22 -8.24 6.09
CA ASP A 48 6.83 -8.48 7.49
C ASP A 48 6.21 -7.25 8.14
N TYR A 49 6.73 -6.04 7.82
CA TYR A 49 6.12 -4.80 8.29
C TYR A 49 4.67 -4.67 7.79
N TYR A 50 4.42 -4.93 6.50
CA TYR A 50 3.08 -4.83 5.93
C TYR A 50 2.13 -5.92 6.44
N MET A 51 2.64 -7.12 6.72
CA MET A 51 1.86 -8.21 7.32
C MET A 51 1.45 -7.93 8.77
N GLY A 52 2.24 -7.13 9.49
CA GLY A 52 1.94 -6.72 10.87
C GLY A 52 1.06 -5.48 10.98
N LEU A 53 0.58 -4.91 9.87
CA LEU A 53 -0.35 -3.78 9.92
C LEU A 53 -1.72 -4.24 10.41
N GLU A 54 -2.17 -3.65 11.52
CA GLU A 54 -3.50 -3.87 12.07
C GLU A 54 -4.40 -2.67 11.74
N PHE A 55 -5.57 -2.96 11.19
CA PHE A 55 -6.58 -1.96 10.84
C PHE A 55 -7.82 -2.19 11.71
N PRO A 56 -7.87 -1.64 12.93
CA PRO A 56 -8.97 -1.87 13.89
C PRO A 56 -10.34 -1.39 13.39
N PHE A 57 -10.37 -0.62 12.29
CA PHE A 57 -11.59 -0.08 11.71
C PHE A 57 -11.79 -0.51 10.23
N ALA A 58 -11.00 -1.46 9.72
CA ALA A 58 -11.25 -2.00 8.39
C ALA A 58 -12.52 -2.87 8.40
N PRO A 59 -13.40 -2.75 7.38
CA PRO A 59 -14.55 -3.63 7.25
C PRO A 59 -14.05 -5.07 6.99
N HIS A 60 -14.51 -6.01 7.83
CA HIS A 60 -14.29 -7.46 7.67
C HIS A 60 -15.15 -8.05 6.56
#